data_AF-C6J060-F1
#
_entry.id   AF-C6J060-F1
#
_cell.length_a   1.000
_cell.length_b   1.000
_cell.length_c   1.000
_cell.angle_alpha   90.00
_cell.angle_beta   90.00
_cell.angle_gamma   90.00
#
_symmetry.space_group_name_H-M   'P 1'
#
loop_
_entity.id
_entity.type
_entity.pdbx_description
1 polymer ?
#
loop_
_entity_poly.entity_id
_entity_poly.type
_entity_poly.pdbx_seq_one_letter_code
_entity_poly.pdbx_strand_id
1 'polypeptide(L)'
;MKKKQAHRPTDRQKGAVFVTGTLFINGRIQTLEQSGLSEKEADAIYVENGRIRAIGRTAELKLQLAGRAVRTVDWEGAVVLPGLTDSHMHLSMHGMKLAMLDFSGVTSKEEMLRLVRERAAVTPPGEWILGLNWDENRFVPAAAPTLEELDAASDRHPIFLTRTCFHAYLANSEAFRRAGITADTPDPEAGAYGRDEDGRLNGWVYEEASVPFNRAQPEPDYAAKKDAIRRAWLDALRLGLTAAHTEDLRFLGSIETMRRICRELREEGIAFRTHQLLYYPFLEEAEELGVRAGDGDDWLRIGAVKLFADGAIGGRTALLKQPYSDAPHTRGMAIHPEERLAEIVREARRQGFP
;
A
#
# COMPACT_ATOMS: atom_id res chain seq x y z
N MET A 1 47.61 46.88 37.47
CA MET A 1 48.12 45.52 37.24
C MET A 1 47.03 44.64 36.67
N LYS A 2 47.39 43.74 35.74
CA LYS A 2 46.58 42.75 34.99
C LYS A 2 45.89 43.23 33.69
N LYS A 3 46.70 43.24 32.62
CA LYS A 3 46.28 43.03 31.22
C LYS A 3 45.71 41.60 31.09
N LYS A 4 44.51 41.43 30.53
CA LYS A 4 44.01 40.13 30.04
C LYS A 4 44.26 40.04 28.54
N GLN A 5 45.00 39.01 28.16
CA GLN A 5 45.36 38.65 26.78
C GLN A 5 44.10 38.27 25.98
N ALA A 6 44.03 38.78 24.76
CA ALA A 6 43.14 38.26 23.73
C ALA A 6 43.70 36.92 23.22
N HIS A 7 42.92 35.85 23.41
CA HIS A 7 43.17 34.55 22.83
C HIS A 7 42.46 34.49 21.47
N ARG A 8 43.22 34.43 20.37
CA ARG A 8 42.71 34.01 19.06
C ARG A 8 42.57 32.49 19.08
N PRO A 9 41.42 31.92 18.69
CA PRO A 9 41.40 30.55 18.18
C PRO A 9 41.64 30.62 16.68
N THR A 10 42.86 30.26 16.29
CA THR A 10 43.12 29.64 14.98
C THR A 10 42.52 28.25 15.01
N ASP A 11 41.49 27.99 14.20
CA ASP A 11 41.35 26.66 13.65
C ASP A 11 40.79 26.72 12.22
N ARG A 12 41.56 26.14 11.31
CA ARG A 12 41.25 26.03 9.90
C ARG A 12 40.11 25.02 9.79
N GLN A 13 38.91 25.47 9.44
CA GLN A 13 37.92 24.60 8.83
C GLN A 13 38.56 23.96 7.60
N LYS A 14 39.01 22.70 7.73
CA LYS A 14 39.24 21.81 6.60
C LYS A 14 37.92 21.79 5.84
N GLY A 15 37.91 22.39 4.65
CA GLY A 15 36.72 22.49 3.81
C GLY A 15 36.08 21.11 3.68
N ALA A 16 34.81 21.01 4.09
CA ALA A 16 34.00 19.87 3.71
C ALA A 16 34.04 19.80 2.19
N VAL A 17 34.66 18.76 1.65
CA VAL A 17 34.64 18.48 0.23
C VAL A 17 33.18 18.13 -0.08
N PHE A 18 32.42 19.10 -0.55
CA PHE A 18 31.04 18.88 -0.97
C PHE A 18 31.08 17.93 -2.15
N VAL A 19 30.67 16.68 -1.90
CA VAL A 19 30.52 15.68 -2.96
C VAL A 19 29.42 16.20 -3.90
N THR A 20 29.79 16.49 -5.14
CA THR A 20 28.88 17.13 -6.10
C THR A 20 27.94 16.13 -6.76
N GLY A 21 28.19 14.82 -6.66
CA GLY A 21 27.36 13.79 -7.27
C GLY A 21 27.88 12.38 -7.03
N THR A 22 27.18 11.38 -7.57
CA THR A 22 27.58 9.97 -7.53
C THR A 22 27.79 9.45 -8.94
N LEU A 23 28.96 8.88 -9.21
CA LEU A 23 29.26 8.13 -10.43
C LEU A 23 29.14 6.64 -10.12
N PHE A 24 28.12 6.02 -10.68
CA PHE A 24 27.98 4.57 -10.69
C PHE A 24 28.73 3.99 -11.90
N ILE A 25 29.48 2.91 -11.71
CA ILE A 25 30.34 2.31 -12.74
C ILE A 25 30.13 0.80 -12.82
N ASN A 26 30.64 0.19 -13.90
CA ASN A 26 30.67 -1.26 -14.10
C ASN A 26 29.27 -1.91 -13.99
N GLY A 27 28.25 -1.25 -14.55
CA GLY A 27 26.89 -1.82 -14.68
C GLY A 27 26.60 -2.30 -16.09
N ARG A 28 25.72 -3.30 -16.22
CA ARG A 28 25.09 -3.65 -17.50
C ARG A 28 23.79 -2.86 -17.63
N ILE A 29 23.88 -1.68 -18.24
CA ILE A 29 22.79 -0.72 -18.30
C ILE A 29 21.79 -1.13 -19.37
N GLN A 30 20.53 -1.27 -18.98
CA GLN A 30 19.40 -1.47 -19.88
C GLN A 30 18.58 -0.18 -19.91
N THR A 31 18.43 0.44 -21.07
CA THR A 31 17.55 1.61 -21.26
C THR A 31 16.31 1.18 -22.03
N LEU A 32 15.15 1.79 -21.74
CA LEU A 32 13.89 1.48 -22.44
C LEU A 32 13.77 2.19 -23.81
N GLU A 33 14.81 2.92 -24.22
CA GLU A 33 14.79 3.75 -25.41
C GLU A 33 15.46 3.03 -26.59
N GLN A 34 14.78 2.92 -27.72
CA GLN A 34 15.36 2.51 -29.02
C GLN A 34 16.28 3.62 -29.62
N SER A 35 16.89 4.48 -28.80
CA SER A 35 17.55 5.72 -29.23
C SER A 35 19.05 5.54 -29.47
N GLY A 36 19.44 4.61 -30.35
CA GLY A 36 20.70 4.71 -31.11
C GLY A 36 22.06 4.68 -30.37
N LEU A 37 22.13 4.88 -29.05
CA LEU A 37 23.25 4.45 -28.23
C LEU A 37 23.08 2.95 -28.07
N SER A 38 23.91 2.16 -28.75
CA SER A 38 23.81 0.72 -28.59
C SER A 38 23.95 0.39 -27.10
N GLU A 39 23.02 -0.41 -26.56
CA GLU A 39 23.05 -1.02 -25.22
C GLU A 39 24.42 -1.64 -24.86
N LYS A 40 25.30 -1.81 -25.85
CA LYS A 40 26.62 -2.43 -25.78
C LYS A 40 27.74 -1.50 -25.29
N GLU A 41 27.53 -0.20 -25.10
CA GLU A 41 28.66 0.72 -24.83
C GLU A 41 28.61 1.52 -23.53
N ALA A 42 27.50 1.53 -22.80
CA ALA A 42 27.42 2.26 -21.53
C ALA A 42 27.54 1.32 -20.32
N ASP A 43 28.46 1.63 -19.42
CA ASP A 43 28.67 0.89 -18.16
C ASP A 43 28.65 1.80 -16.92
N ALA A 44 28.41 3.09 -17.09
CA ALA A 44 28.40 4.07 -16.01
C ALA A 44 27.27 5.11 -16.13
N ILE A 45 26.79 5.57 -14.96
CA ILE A 45 25.79 6.63 -14.82
C ILE A 45 26.30 7.67 -13.83
N TYR A 46 26.33 8.94 -14.24
CA TYR A 46 26.57 10.06 -13.33
C TYR A 46 25.24 10.67 -12.89
N VAL A 47 25.02 10.68 -11.57
CA VAL A 47 23.83 11.24 -10.91
C VAL A 47 24.22 12.43 -10.06
N GLU A 48 23.48 13.52 -10.19
CA GLU A 48 23.65 14.73 -9.41
C GLU A 48 22.27 15.27 -9.03
N ASN A 49 22.08 15.59 -7.74
CA ASN A 49 20.80 16.08 -7.20
C ASN A 49 19.60 15.19 -7.59
N GLY A 50 19.78 13.87 -7.56
CA GLY A 50 18.73 12.90 -7.88
C GLY A 50 18.36 12.80 -9.37
N ARG A 51 19.11 13.44 -10.26
CA ARG A 51 18.90 13.39 -11.71
C ARG A 51 20.09 12.77 -12.41
N ILE A 52 19.81 11.93 -13.41
CA ILE A 52 20.84 11.41 -14.31
C ILE A 52 21.34 12.58 -15.16
N ARG A 53 22.64 12.85 -15.08
CA ARG A 53 23.30 13.91 -15.84
C ARG A 53 24.02 13.37 -17.07
N ALA A 54 24.53 12.15 -16.99
CA ALA A 54 25.21 11.48 -18.08
C ALA A 54 25.10 9.96 -17.94
N ILE A 55 25.05 9.28 -19.07
CA ILE A 55 25.17 7.83 -19.22
C ILE A 55 26.27 7.60 -20.25
N GLY A 56 27.21 6.70 -19.99
CA GLY A 56 28.32 6.46 -20.91
C GLY A 56 29.32 5.44 -20.40
N ARG A 57 30.54 5.45 -20.94
CA ARG A 57 31.63 4.59 -20.50
C ARG A 57 32.29 5.14 -19.24
N THR A 58 32.68 4.24 -18.35
CA THR A 58 33.34 4.52 -17.07
C THR A 58 34.59 5.36 -17.29
N ALA A 59 35.41 5.01 -18.28
CA ALA A 59 36.64 5.74 -18.58
C ALA A 59 36.36 7.19 -19.02
N GLU A 60 35.37 7.40 -19.88
CA GLU A 60 34.99 8.72 -20.41
C GLU A 60 34.39 9.60 -19.32
N LEU A 61 33.45 9.07 -18.52
CA LEU A 61 32.85 9.81 -17.43
C LEU A 61 33.86 10.14 -16.33
N LYS A 62 34.79 9.23 -16.00
CA LYS A 62 35.90 9.53 -15.06
C LYS A 62 36.78 10.67 -15.57
N LEU A 63 37.08 10.72 -16.87
CA LEU A 63 37.86 11.80 -17.47
C LEU A 63 37.12 13.13 -17.44
N GLN A 64 35.84 13.15 -17.83
CA GLN A 64 35.00 14.36 -17.82
C GLN A 64 34.79 14.91 -16.41
N LEU A 65 34.74 14.04 -15.41
CA LEU A 65 34.57 14.41 -14.00
C LEU A 65 35.90 14.60 -13.26
N ALA A 66 37.04 14.53 -13.96
CA ALA A 66 38.35 14.71 -13.34
C ALA A 66 38.45 16.06 -12.62
N GLY A 67 38.99 16.04 -11.40
CA GLY A 67 39.11 17.24 -10.55
C GLY A 67 37.83 17.62 -9.80
N ARG A 68 36.69 16.94 -10.04
CA ARG A 68 35.48 17.09 -9.24
C ARG A 68 35.48 16.12 -8.07
N ALA A 69 34.90 16.53 -6.95
CA ALA A 69 34.63 15.63 -5.83
C ALA A 69 33.37 14.81 -6.10
N VAL A 70 33.54 13.57 -6.57
CA VAL A 70 32.44 12.67 -6.92
C VAL A 70 32.58 11.38 -6.11
N ARG A 71 31.48 10.90 -5.54
CA ARG A 71 31.43 9.56 -4.93
C ARG A 71 31.35 8.53 -6.05
N THR A 72 32.23 7.52 -6.04
CA THR A 72 32.13 6.41 -6.98
C THR A 72 31.48 5.19 -6.31
N VAL A 73 30.59 4.52 -7.03
CA VAL A 73 29.94 3.26 -6.61
C VAL A 73 30.14 2.25 -7.74
N ASP A 74 30.70 1.09 -7.42
CA ASP A 74 30.87 -0.02 -8.36
C ASP A 74 29.64 -0.92 -8.28
N TRP A 75 29.04 -1.24 -9.42
CA TRP A 75 27.90 -2.15 -9.52
C TRP A 75 28.31 -3.61 -9.78
N GLU A 76 29.61 -3.90 -9.86
CA GLU A 76 30.17 -5.26 -9.91
C GLU A 76 29.58 -6.12 -11.05
N GLY A 77 29.26 -5.50 -12.19
CA GLY A 77 28.65 -6.16 -13.35
C GLY A 77 27.15 -6.44 -13.21
N ALA A 78 26.48 -5.90 -12.20
CA ALA A 78 25.03 -6.03 -12.01
C ALA A 78 24.26 -5.44 -13.20
N VAL A 79 23.06 -5.98 -13.45
CA VAL A 79 22.14 -5.41 -14.44
C VAL A 79 21.44 -4.21 -13.82
N VAL A 80 21.40 -3.11 -14.57
CA VAL A 80 20.79 -1.85 -14.14
C VAL A 80 19.58 -1.59 -15.01
N LEU A 81 18.40 -1.58 -14.38
CA LEU A 81 17.13 -1.29 -15.02
C LEU A 81 16.62 0.08 -14.56
N PRO A 82 15.76 0.75 -15.34
CA PRO A 82 14.95 1.83 -14.81
C PRO A 82 14.11 1.33 -13.63
N GLY A 83 13.91 2.18 -12.64
CA GLY A 83 13.06 1.86 -11.50
C GLY A 83 11.66 1.44 -11.97
N LEU A 84 11.15 0.34 -11.44
CA LEU A 84 9.86 -0.18 -11.86
C LEU A 84 8.74 0.76 -11.40
N THR A 85 7.72 0.91 -12.24
CA THR A 85 6.53 1.71 -11.94
C THR A 85 5.29 0.85 -12.13
N ASP A 86 4.50 0.70 -11.08
CA ASP A 86 3.22 0.02 -11.16
C ASP A 86 2.15 0.99 -11.68
N SER A 87 1.37 0.58 -12.69
CA SER A 87 0.38 1.42 -13.34
C SER A 87 -0.99 1.44 -12.66
N HIS A 88 -1.23 0.59 -11.65
CA HIS A 88 -2.43 0.63 -10.82
C HIS A 88 -2.29 -0.13 -9.49
N MET A 89 -2.28 0.61 -8.37
CA MET A 89 -2.23 0.04 -7.02
C MET A 89 -3.22 0.72 -6.06
N HIS A 90 -3.37 0.08 -4.89
CA HIS A 90 -3.98 0.66 -3.70
C HIS A 90 -2.96 0.54 -2.56
N LEU A 91 -2.05 1.52 -2.45
CA LEU A 91 -0.95 1.48 -1.48
C LEU A 91 -1.46 1.53 -0.04
N SER A 92 -2.51 2.31 0.24
CA SER A 92 -3.20 2.36 1.52
C SER A 92 -3.65 0.98 1.98
N MET A 93 -4.40 0.26 1.13
CA MET A 93 -4.86 -1.10 1.43
C MET A 93 -3.71 -2.09 1.58
N HIS A 94 -2.67 -2.00 0.74
CA HIS A 94 -1.46 -2.81 0.89
C HIS A 94 -0.79 -2.56 2.25
N GLY A 95 -0.65 -1.30 2.63
CA GLY A 95 -0.10 -0.86 3.90
C GLY A 95 -0.88 -1.32 5.13
N MET A 96 -2.22 -1.33 5.04
CA MET A 96 -3.10 -1.92 6.06
C MET A 96 -2.85 -3.42 6.17
N LYS A 97 -2.82 -4.13 5.03
CA LYS A 97 -2.56 -5.58 4.98
C LYS A 97 -1.23 -5.93 5.62
N LEU A 98 -0.17 -5.15 5.36
CA LEU A 98 1.15 -5.35 5.97
C LEU A 98 1.18 -5.14 7.50
N ALA A 99 0.17 -4.48 8.08
CA ALA A 99 0.04 -4.36 9.53
C ALA A 99 -0.62 -5.60 10.18
N MET A 100 -1.35 -6.39 9.39
CA MET A 100 -2.07 -7.57 9.86
C MET A 100 -1.13 -8.77 10.02
N LEU A 101 -1.58 -9.79 10.73
CA LEU A 101 -0.91 -11.09 10.69
C LEU A 101 -1.12 -11.74 9.31
N ASP A 102 -0.05 -12.24 8.69
CA ASP A 102 -0.14 -13.00 7.44
C ASP A 102 0.06 -14.49 7.71
N PHE A 103 -0.97 -15.29 7.44
CA PHE A 103 -0.98 -16.73 7.66
C PHE A 103 -0.71 -17.54 6.39
N SER A 104 -0.32 -16.91 5.27
CA SER A 104 -0.08 -17.59 3.98
C SER A 104 0.91 -18.77 4.06
N GLY A 105 1.86 -18.71 5.00
CA GLY A 105 2.87 -19.74 5.25
C GLY A 105 2.57 -20.69 6.42
N VAL A 106 1.47 -20.49 7.15
CA VAL A 106 1.15 -21.25 8.36
C VAL A 106 0.46 -22.57 8.00
N THR A 107 0.91 -23.66 8.62
CA THR A 107 0.44 -25.03 8.33
C THR A 107 -0.08 -25.77 9.56
N SER A 108 -0.38 -25.06 10.65
CA SER A 108 -1.03 -25.65 11.83
C SER A 108 -1.85 -24.62 12.59
N LYS A 109 -2.93 -25.10 13.22
CA LYS A 109 -3.79 -24.33 14.10
C LYS A 109 -3.01 -23.76 15.29
N GLU A 110 -2.11 -24.56 15.85
CA GLU A 110 -1.30 -24.22 17.00
C GLU A 110 -0.34 -23.07 16.71
N GLU A 111 0.28 -23.07 15.53
CA GLU A 111 1.12 -21.97 15.06
C GLU A 111 0.32 -20.69 14.81
N MET A 112 -0.85 -20.81 14.18
CA MET A 112 -1.75 -19.67 13.96
C MET A 112 -2.12 -19.01 15.30
N LEU A 113 -2.55 -19.81 16.28
CA LEU A 113 -2.87 -19.34 17.63
C LEU A 113 -1.64 -18.78 18.38
N ARG A 114 -0.44 -19.33 18.15
CA ARG A 114 0.80 -18.79 18.71
C ARG A 114 1.06 -17.37 18.19
N LEU A 115 0.95 -17.16 16.88
CA LEU A 115 1.14 -15.83 16.26
C LEU A 115 0.10 -14.81 16.76
N VAL A 116 -1.15 -15.25 16.96
CA VAL A 116 -2.20 -14.41 17.56
C VAL A 116 -1.83 -14.01 18.99
N ARG A 117 -1.37 -14.95 19.84
CA ARG A 117 -0.91 -14.66 21.20
C ARG A 117 0.30 -13.72 21.23
N GLU A 118 1.27 -13.94 20.37
CA GLU A 118 2.46 -13.08 20.24
C GLU A 118 2.06 -11.65 19.84
N ARG A 119 1.11 -11.50 18.92
CA ARG A 119 0.56 -10.19 18.57
C ARG A 119 -0.18 -9.56 19.75
N ALA A 120 -1.06 -10.31 20.40
CA ALA A 120 -1.81 -9.83 21.56
C ALA A 120 -0.90 -9.30 22.67
N ALA A 121 0.25 -9.94 22.90
CA ALA A 121 1.20 -9.55 23.96
C ALA A 121 1.82 -8.16 23.75
N VAL A 122 1.86 -7.65 22.51
CA VAL A 122 2.47 -6.35 22.16
C VAL A 122 1.45 -5.31 21.69
N THR A 123 0.19 -5.71 21.51
CA THR A 123 -0.89 -4.83 21.09
C THR A 123 -1.51 -4.13 22.32
N PRO A 124 -1.74 -2.81 22.31
CA PRO A 124 -2.44 -2.10 23.39
C PRO A 124 -3.84 -2.70 23.68
N PRO A 125 -4.22 -2.87 24.96
CA PRO A 125 -5.50 -3.48 25.33
C PRO A 125 -6.70 -2.87 24.59
N GLY A 126 -7.54 -3.73 24.04
CA GLY A 126 -8.73 -3.32 23.31
C GLY A 126 -8.50 -2.92 21.84
N GLU A 127 -7.26 -2.88 21.33
CA GLU A 127 -7.02 -2.77 19.89
C GLU A 127 -7.26 -4.11 19.17
N TRP A 128 -7.66 -4.03 17.89
CA TRP A 128 -8.01 -5.18 17.08
C TRP A 128 -6.79 -5.99 16.63
N ILE A 129 -6.89 -7.31 16.73
CA ILE A 129 -5.95 -8.25 16.14
C ILE A 129 -6.57 -8.77 14.84
N LEU A 130 -6.00 -8.28 13.73
CA LEU A 130 -6.43 -8.63 12.39
C LEU A 130 -5.41 -9.58 11.76
N GLY A 131 -5.90 -10.55 11.00
CA GLY A 131 -5.04 -11.47 10.26
C GLY A 131 -5.69 -11.95 8.96
N LEU A 132 -4.87 -12.42 8.03
CA LEU A 132 -5.28 -12.71 6.66
C LEU A 132 -4.67 -14.03 6.16
N ASN A 133 -5.26 -14.57 5.10
CA ASN A 133 -4.71 -15.65 4.26
C ASN A 133 -4.51 -17.01 4.95
N TRP A 134 -5.22 -17.28 6.04
CA TRP A 134 -5.22 -18.63 6.62
C TRP A 134 -6.07 -19.57 5.77
N ASP A 135 -5.74 -20.86 5.78
CA ASP A 135 -6.45 -21.92 5.07
C ASP A 135 -6.31 -23.23 5.85
N GLU A 136 -7.37 -23.62 6.55
CA GLU A 136 -7.41 -24.82 7.37
C GLU A 136 -7.15 -26.11 6.58
N ASN A 137 -7.39 -26.12 5.26
CA ASN A 137 -7.06 -27.27 4.41
C ASN A 137 -5.55 -27.52 4.30
N ARG A 138 -4.73 -26.52 4.62
CA ARG A 138 -3.28 -26.62 4.65
C ARG A 138 -2.75 -26.96 6.04
N PHE A 139 -3.62 -27.05 7.04
CA PHE A 139 -3.21 -27.36 8.39
C PHE A 139 -3.04 -28.87 8.58
N VAL A 140 -2.13 -29.26 9.46
CA VAL A 140 -1.91 -30.65 9.85
C VAL A 140 -2.00 -30.74 11.39
N PRO A 141 -3.12 -31.21 11.96
CA PRO A 141 -4.35 -31.66 11.29
C PRO A 141 -5.15 -30.51 10.64
N ALA A 142 -6.00 -30.84 9.65
CA ALA A 142 -6.82 -29.88 8.90
C ALA A 142 -8.02 -29.38 9.73
N ALA A 143 -7.74 -28.56 10.73
CA ALA A 143 -8.73 -28.05 11.67
C ALA A 143 -8.49 -26.56 11.95
N ALA A 144 -9.53 -25.73 11.80
CA ALA A 144 -9.48 -24.32 12.16
C ALA A 144 -9.52 -24.11 13.70
N PRO A 145 -9.02 -22.98 14.22
CA PRO A 145 -9.26 -22.55 15.60
C PRO A 145 -10.75 -22.52 15.96
N THR A 146 -11.11 -23.02 17.14
CA THR A 146 -12.46 -22.84 17.70
C THR A 146 -12.61 -21.45 18.34
N LEU A 147 -13.85 -21.04 18.61
CA LEU A 147 -14.14 -19.82 19.35
C LEU A 147 -13.42 -19.79 20.70
N GLU A 148 -13.46 -20.89 21.46
CA GLU A 148 -12.83 -21.01 22.78
C GLU A 148 -11.30 -20.92 22.68
N GLU A 149 -10.70 -21.46 21.63
CA GLU A 149 -9.27 -21.37 21.40
C GLU A 149 -8.83 -19.95 21.05
N LEU A 150 -9.65 -19.20 20.32
CA LEU A 150 -9.43 -17.78 20.02
C LEU A 150 -9.62 -16.91 21.27
N ASP A 151 -10.65 -17.19 22.08
CA ASP A 151 -10.85 -16.52 23.37
C ASP A 151 -9.69 -16.80 24.33
N ALA A 152 -9.18 -18.03 24.38
CA ALA A 152 -8.01 -18.39 25.16
C ALA A 152 -6.71 -17.75 24.63
N ALA A 153 -6.65 -17.42 23.34
CA ALA A 153 -5.52 -16.68 22.77
C ALA A 153 -5.53 -15.21 23.22
N SER A 154 -6.71 -14.61 23.39
CA SER A 154 -6.88 -13.32 24.06
C SER A 154 -8.35 -13.00 24.32
N ASP A 155 -8.67 -12.60 25.55
CA ASP A 155 -9.95 -12.04 25.97
C ASP A 155 -9.95 -10.49 26.03
N ARG A 156 -8.78 -9.87 25.87
CA ARG A 156 -8.59 -8.39 25.94
C ARG A 156 -8.69 -7.68 24.60
N HIS A 157 -8.61 -8.43 23.51
CA HIS A 157 -8.57 -7.92 22.15
C HIS A 157 -9.64 -8.58 21.30
N PRO A 158 -10.40 -7.82 20.49
CA PRO A 158 -11.19 -8.41 19.43
C PRO A 158 -10.26 -9.00 18.37
N ILE A 159 -10.50 -10.25 18.01
CA ILE A 159 -9.75 -10.99 16.99
C ILE A 159 -10.66 -11.18 15.78
N PHE A 160 -10.20 -10.83 14.59
CA PHE A 160 -10.92 -11.05 13.34
C PHE A 160 -9.97 -11.47 12.22
N LEU A 161 -10.08 -12.71 11.77
CA LEU A 161 -9.09 -13.37 10.91
C LEU A 161 -9.74 -13.79 9.59
N THR A 162 -9.32 -13.17 8.49
CA THR A 162 -9.85 -13.41 7.14
C THR A 162 -9.20 -14.62 6.50
N ARG A 163 -10.01 -15.58 6.06
CA ARG A 163 -9.55 -16.76 5.34
C ARG A 163 -9.02 -16.38 3.95
N THR A 164 -8.17 -17.20 3.35
CA THR A 164 -7.59 -16.96 2.01
C THR A 164 -8.60 -16.70 0.89
N CYS A 165 -9.85 -17.14 1.04
CA CYS A 165 -10.90 -16.87 0.06
C CYS A 165 -11.52 -15.47 0.18
N PHE A 166 -11.31 -14.76 1.31
CA PHE A 166 -12.00 -13.49 1.63
C PHE A 166 -13.54 -13.59 1.71
N HIS A 167 -14.07 -14.81 1.85
CA HIS A 167 -15.52 -15.10 1.99
C HIS A 167 -15.89 -15.73 3.35
N ALA A 168 -14.88 -16.11 4.15
CA ALA A 168 -15.07 -16.67 5.47
C ALA A 168 -14.03 -16.10 6.44
N TYR A 169 -14.43 -16.01 7.71
CA TYR A 169 -13.64 -15.37 8.75
C TYR A 169 -13.80 -16.13 10.07
N LEU A 170 -12.82 -15.94 10.96
CA LEU A 170 -12.91 -16.35 12.36
C LEU A 170 -12.91 -15.12 13.25
N ALA A 171 -13.77 -15.13 14.26
CA ALA A 171 -13.91 -14.07 15.25
C ALA A 171 -13.96 -14.65 16.67
N ASN A 172 -13.37 -13.95 17.64
CA ASN A 172 -13.49 -14.29 19.05
C ASN A 172 -14.72 -13.63 19.71
N SER A 173 -15.04 -13.97 20.96
CA SER A 173 -16.21 -13.45 21.67
C SER A 173 -16.18 -11.93 21.81
N GLU A 174 -15.00 -11.34 22.03
CA GLU A 174 -14.85 -9.88 22.10
C GLU A 174 -15.14 -9.19 20.77
N ALA A 175 -14.77 -9.79 19.63
CA ALA A 175 -15.11 -9.28 18.30
C ALA A 175 -16.61 -9.35 18.03
N PHE A 176 -17.28 -10.46 18.37
CA PHE A 176 -18.75 -10.58 18.30
C PHE A 176 -19.45 -9.52 19.15
N ARG A 177 -18.97 -9.32 20.40
CA ARG A 177 -19.50 -8.31 21.32
C ARG A 177 -19.42 -6.90 20.73
N ARG A 178 -18.29 -6.53 20.11
CA ARG A 178 -18.11 -5.22 19.48
C ARG A 178 -18.93 -5.05 18.21
N ALA A 179 -19.10 -6.13 17.44
CA ALA A 179 -19.96 -6.16 16.27
C ALA A 179 -21.46 -6.10 16.63
N GLY A 180 -21.82 -6.23 17.91
CA GLY A 180 -23.20 -6.23 18.38
C GLY A 180 -23.95 -7.50 18.01
N ILE A 181 -23.24 -8.61 17.79
CA ILE A 181 -23.80 -9.88 17.32
C ILE A 181 -23.92 -10.86 18.48
N THR A 182 -25.07 -11.49 18.61
CA THR A 182 -25.42 -12.49 19.62
C THR A 182 -25.89 -13.79 18.97
N ALA A 183 -26.07 -14.85 19.77
CA ALA A 183 -26.64 -16.12 19.28
C ALA A 183 -28.06 -15.97 18.71
N ASP A 184 -28.82 -14.96 19.14
CA ASP A 184 -30.17 -14.68 18.65
C ASP A 184 -30.18 -13.74 17.42
N THR A 185 -29.02 -13.23 17.01
CA THR A 185 -28.95 -12.33 15.84
C THR A 185 -29.20 -13.13 14.56
N PRO A 186 -30.20 -12.76 13.75
CA PRO A 186 -30.50 -13.47 12.50
C PRO A 186 -29.38 -13.28 11.48
N ASP A 187 -29.23 -14.27 10.61
CA ASP A 187 -28.30 -14.21 9.49
C ASP A 187 -28.72 -13.13 8.46
N PRO A 188 -27.78 -12.43 7.81
CA PRO A 188 -28.08 -11.53 6.70
C PRO A 188 -28.53 -12.30 5.45
N GLU A 189 -29.12 -11.61 4.47
CA GLU A 189 -29.65 -12.23 3.25
C GLU A 189 -28.59 -13.02 2.47
N ALA A 190 -27.37 -12.50 2.38
CA ALA A 190 -26.24 -13.16 1.70
C ALA A 190 -25.07 -13.39 2.65
N GLY A 191 -25.31 -14.07 3.78
CA GLY A 191 -24.25 -14.51 4.69
C GLY A 191 -24.78 -15.25 5.90
N ALA A 192 -23.89 -15.68 6.80
CA ALA A 192 -24.28 -16.37 8.02
C ALA A 192 -23.27 -16.16 9.14
N TYR A 193 -23.76 -16.21 10.38
CA TYR A 193 -22.94 -16.33 11.58
C TYR A 193 -22.93 -17.81 12.00
N GLY A 194 -21.75 -18.44 12.00
CA GLY A 194 -21.61 -19.87 12.30
C GLY A 194 -22.10 -20.23 13.69
N ARG A 195 -22.84 -21.34 13.79
CA ARG A 195 -23.37 -21.89 15.04
C ARG A 195 -23.05 -23.37 15.20
N ASP A 196 -22.97 -23.81 16.45
CA ASP A 196 -22.88 -25.23 16.81
C ASP A 196 -24.27 -25.91 16.85
N GLU A 197 -24.31 -27.19 17.23
CA GLU A 197 -25.55 -27.98 17.32
C GLU A 197 -26.53 -27.45 18.37
N ASP A 198 -26.05 -26.70 19.37
CA ASP A 198 -26.85 -26.08 20.42
C ASP A 198 -27.29 -24.65 20.04
N GLY A 199 -26.95 -24.18 18.83
CA GLY A 199 -27.28 -22.84 18.34
C GLY A 199 -26.38 -21.73 18.88
N ARG A 200 -25.28 -22.04 19.57
CA ARG A 200 -24.31 -21.06 20.06
C ARG A 200 -23.36 -20.65 18.94
N LEU A 201 -22.90 -19.40 18.96
CA LEU A 201 -21.89 -18.92 18.02
C LEU A 201 -20.62 -19.76 18.13
N ASN A 202 -20.06 -20.19 16.99
CA ASN A 202 -18.89 -21.09 16.95
C ASN A 202 -17.59 -20.41 16.48
N GLY A 203 -17.63 -19.08 16.28
CA GLY A 203 -16.47 -18.30 15.82
C GLY A 203 -16.46 -17.99 14.32
N TRP A 204 -17.19 -18.74 13.49
CA TRP A 204 -17.19 -18.51 12.05
C TRP A 204 -18.14 -17.38 11.62
N VAL A 205 -17.72 -16.66 10.59
CA VAL A 205 -18.50 -15.59 9.96
C VAL A 205 -18.36 -15.72 8.44
N TYR A 206 -19.46 -15.60 7.70
CA TYR A 206 -19.50 -15.83 6.25
C TYR A 206 -20.10 -14.65 5.48
N GLU A 207 -19.46 -14.30 4.37
CA GLU A 207 -19.97 -13.32 3.40
C GLU A 207 -20.37 -11.98 4.04
N GLU A 208 -21.60 -11.50 3.82
CA GLU A 208 -22.10 -10.22 4.34
C GLU A 208 -22.18 -10.16 5.87
N ALA A 209 -22.13 -11.31 6.56
CA ALA A 209 -22.09 -11.36 8.03
C ALA A 209 -20.78 -10.75 8.59
N SER A 210 -19.77 -10.53 7.74
CA SER A 210 -18.53 -9.82 8.10
C SER A 210 -18.71 -8.30 8.25
N VAL A 211 -19.76 -7.72 7.67
CA VAL A 211 -19.95 -6.25 7.61
C VAL A 211 -19.99 -5.60 9.00
N PRO A 212 -20.73 -6.11 10.00
CA PRO A 212 -20.73 -5.54 11.35
C PRO A 212 -19.36 -5.56 12.02
N PHE A 213 -18.54 -6.59 11.78
CA PHE A 213 -17.17 -6.67 12.31
C PHE A 213 -16.26 -5.62 11.70
N ASN A 214 -16.37 -5.40 10.39
CA ASN A 214 -15.62 -4.34 9.71
C ASN A 214 -16.04 -2.95 10.21
N ARG A 215 -17.34 -2.73 10.45
CA ARG A 215 -17.86 -1.45 10.99
C ARG A 215 -17.51 -1.20 12.46
N ALA A 216 -17.31 -2.26 13.23
CA ALA A 216 -16.94 -2.16 14.65
C ALA A 216 -15.45 -1.82 14.87
N GLN A 217 -14.64 -1.89 13.81
CA GLN A 217 -13.25 -1.44 13.85
C GLN A 217 -13.21 0.09 13.93
N PRO A 218 -12.32 0.68 14.76
CA PRO A 218 -12.13 2.12 14.78
C PRO A 218 -11.69 2.64 13.43
N GLU A 219 -12.26 3.77 13.02
CA GLU A 219 -11.77 4.51 11.85
C GLU A 219 -10.29 4.90 12.07
N PRO A 220 -9.40 4.62 11.11
CA PRO A 220 -7.99 4.97 11.23
C PRO A 220 -7.79 6.47 11.41
N ASP A 221 -7.07 6.84 12.47
CA ASP A 221 -6.64 8.23 12.65
C ASP A 221 -5.54 8.61 11.64
N TYR A 222 -5.09 9.86 11.71
CA TYR A 222 -4.04 10.37 10.83
C TYR A 222 -2.73 9.57 10.93
N ALA A 223 -2.34 9.16 12.14
CA ALA A 223 -1.09 8.43 12.35
C ALA A 223 -1.17 7.03 11.73
N ALA A 224 -2.27 6.32 11.93
CA ALA A 224 -2.53 5.02 11.32
C ALA A 224 -2.57 5.11 9.78
N LYS A 225 -3.22 6.15 9.23
CA LYS A 225 -3.26 6.39 7.78
C LYS A 225 -1.87 6.62 7.19
N LYS A 226 -1.08 7.50 7.82
CA LYS A 226 0.31 7.79 7.40
C LYS A 226 1.18 6.53 7.47
N ASP A 227 1.03 5.75 8.52
CA ASP A 227 1.82 4.56 8.76
C ASP A 227 1.47 3.41 7.80
N ALA A 228 0.21 3.28 7.37
CA ALA A 228 -0.17 2.39 6.28
C ALA A 228 0.57 2.76 4.97
N ILE A 229 0.53 4.03 4.55
CA ILE A 229 1.25 4.48 3.36
C ILE A 229 2.77 4.26 3.51
N ARG A 230 3.34 4.53 4.70
CA ARG A 230 4.76 4.27 5.00
C ARG A 230 5.14 2.82 4.75
N ARG A 231 4.40 1.86 5.33
CA ARG A 231 4.64 0.42 5.13
C ARG A 231 4.59 0.04 3.66
N ALA A 232 3.57 0.53 2.95
CA ALA A 232 3.39 0.22 1.54
C ALA A 232 4.54 0.75 0.67
N TRP A 233 4.98 1.98 0.89
CA TRP A 233 6.12 2.57 0.17
C TRP A 233 7.42 1.80 0.43
N LEU A 234 7.70 1.47 1.69
CA LEU A 234 8.91 0.73 2.05
C LEU A 234 8.92 -0.69 1.46
N ASP A 235 7.78 -1.38 1.47
CA ASP A 235 7.68 -2.70 0.87
C ASP A 235 7.77 -2.67 -0.67
N ALA A 236 7.11 -1.69 -1.31
CA ALA A 236 7.22 -1.47 -2.75
C ALA A 236 8.69 -1.20 -3.17
N LEU A 237 9.40 -0.32 -2.44
CA LEU A 237 10.83 -0.05 -2.67
C LEU A 237 11.69 -1.30 -2.51
N ARG A 238 11.42 -2.13 -1.49
CA ARG A 238 12.12 -3.41 -1.27
C ARG A 238 11.96 -4.37 -2.46
N LEU A 239 10.85 -4.29 -3.18
CA LEU A 239 10.55 -5.09 -4.37
C LEU A 239 11.04 -4.43 -5.69
N GLY A 240 11.68 -3.27 -5.63
CA GLY A 240 12.20 -2.54 -6.79
C GLY A 240 11.20 -1.61 -7.48
N LEU A 241 9.99 -1.45 -6.93
CA LEU A 241 9.04 -0.41 -7.35
C LEU A 241 9.51 0.94 -6.80
N THR A 242 9.72 1.90 -7.69
CA THR A 242 10.13 3.26 -7.34
C THR A 242 9.02 4.29 -7.53
N ALA A 243 7.93 3.86 -8.18
CA ALA A 243 6.74 4.67 -8.37
C ALA A 243 5.48 3.79 -8.49
N ALA A 244 4.32 4.38 -8.22
CA ALA A 244 3.03 3.76 -8.53
C ALA A 244 1.97 4.79 -8.91
N HIS A 245 1.05 4.38 -9.77
CA HIS A 245 -0.24 5.03 -9.95
C HIS A 245 -1.21 4.45 -8.92
N THR A 246 -1.71 5.26 -7.99
CA THR A 246 -2.41 4.76 -6.80
C THR A 246 -3.73 5.49 -6.58
N GLU A 247 -4.77 4.77 -6.16
CA GLU A 247 -5.98 5.37 -5.60
C GLU A 247 -6.04 5.04 -4.11
N ASP A 248 -5.85 6.05 -3.27
CA ASP A 248 -5.83 5.91 -1.81
C ASP A 248 -6.85 6.83 -1.11
N LEU A 249 -7.56 7.67 -1.86
CA LEU A 249 -8.46 8.68 -1.31
C LEU A 249 -9.64 8.06 -0.58
N ARG A 250 -10.12 6.90 -1.03
CA ARG A 250 -11.16 6.16 -0.30
C ARG A 250 -10.76 5.86 1.15
N PHE A 251 -9.49 5.54 1.39
CA PHE A 251 -8.96 5.27 2.74
C PHE A 251 -8.53 6.55 3.46
N LEU A 252 -7.85 7.45 2.75
CA LEU A 252 -7.28 8.67 3.35
C LEU A 252 -8.36 9.68 3.71
N GLY A 253 -9.43 9.75 2.93
CA GLY A 253 -10.63 10.54 3.21
C GLY A 253 -10.53 12.03 2.87
N SER A 254 -9.41 12.50 2.31
CA SER A 254 -9.22 13.89 1.87
C SER A 254 -7.96 14.04 1.02
N ILE A 255 -8.03 14.94 0.03
CA ILE A 255 -6.89 15.37 -0.80
C ILE A 255 -5.81 16.06 0.05
N GLU A 256 -6.19 16.89 1.02
CA GLU A 256 -5.24 17.57 1.91
C GLU A 256 -4.47 16.56 2.77
N THR A 257 -5.17 15.58 3.33
CA THR A 257 -4.56 14.51 4.13
C THR A 257 -3.57 13.71 3.29
N MET A 258 -3.96 13.34 2.06
CA MET A 258 -3.09 12.62 1.13
C MET A 258 -1.83 13.42 0.78
N ARG A 259 -1.96 14.70 0.42
CA ARG A 259 -0.81 15.57 0.10
C ARG A 259 0.12 15.73 1.31
N ARG A 260 -0.46 15.90 2.50
CA ARG A 260 0.29 16.05 3.75
C ARG A 260 1.10 14.79 4.08
N ILE A 261 0.47 13.61 4.04
CA ILE A 261 1.15 12.33 4.30
C ILE A 261 2.31 12.12 3.33
N CYS A 262 2.08 12.31 2.03
CA CYS A 262 3.13 12.11 1.03
C CYS A 262 4.31 13.08 1.21
N ARG A 263 4.04 14.34 1.55
CA ARG A 263 5.08 15.33 1.88
C ARG A 263 5.88 14.92 3.12
N GLU A 264 5.20 14.59 4.22
CA GLU A 264 5.86 14.23 5.48
C GLU A 264 6.72 12.95 5.33
N LEU A 265 6.24 11.93 4.62
CA LEU A 265 7.03 10.71 4.38
C LEU A 265 8.28 10.97 3.52
N ARG A 266 8.20 11.92 2.59
CA ARG A 266 9.37 12.37 1.83
C ARG A 266 10.35 13.14 2.71
N GLU A 267 9.88 14.01 3.58
CA GLU A 267 10.70 14.73 4.57
C GLU A 267 11.38 13.76 5.55
N GLU A 268 10.75 12.63 5.84
CA GLU A 268 11.32 11.49 6.59
C GLU A 268 12.33 10.67 5.77
N GLY A 269 12.55 10.99 4.49
CA GLY A 269 13.58 10.38 3.63
C GLY A 269 13.11 9.20 2.78
N ILE A 270 11.81 8.93 2.70
CA ILE A 270 11.28 7.85 1.85
C ILE A 270 11.07 8.36 0.43
N ALA A 271 11.90 7.87 -0.49
CA ALA A 271 11.93 8.30 -1.88
C ALA A 271 11.04 7.41 -2.77
N PHE A 272 9.72 7.57 -2.69
CA PHE A 272 8.76 6.87 -3.54
C PHE A 272 7.89 7.86 -4.30
N ARG A 273 7.74 7.68 -5.62
CA ARG A 273 6.90 8.58 -6.43
C ARG A 273 5.47 8.08 -6.53
N THR A 274 4.51 8.98 -6.49
CA THR A 274 3.10 8.64 -6.62
C THR A 274 2.43 9.47 -7.71
N HIS A 275 1.61 8.79 -8.50
CA HIS A 275 0.65 9.40 -9.40
C HIS A 275 -0.75 9.08 -8.88
N GLN A 276 -1.35 10.07 -8.23
CA GLN A 276 -2.57 9.92 -7.44
C GLN A 276 -3.78 9.94 -8.36
N LEU A 277 -4.47 8.81 -8.47
CA LEU A 277 -5.75 8.71 -9.15
C LEU A 277 -6.83 9.32 -8.25
N LEU A 278 -7.49 10.38 -8.72
CA LEU A 278 -8.52 11.06 -7.94
C LEU A 278 -9.78 10.20 -7.92
N TYR A 279 -10.21 9.69 -6.76
CA TYR A 279 -11.46 8.97 -6.68
C TYR A 279 -12.65 9.91 -6.91
N TYR A 280 -13.56 9.58 -7.83
CA TYR A 280 -14.60 10.50 -8.31
C TYR A 280 -15.47 11.19 -7.24
N PRO A 281 -15.76 10.60 -6.05
CA PRO A 281 -16.50 11.31 -5.01
C PRO A 281 -15.76 12.53 -4.44
N PHE A 282 -14.46 12.65 -4.68
CA PHE A 282 -13.63 13.77 -4.25
C PHE A 282 -13.49 14.86 -5.33
N LEU A 283 -14.28 14.81 -6.41
CA LEU A 283 -14.30 15.86 -7.42
C LEU A 283 -14.78 17.21 -6.87
N GLU A 284 -15.70 17.22 -5.90
CA GLU A 284 -16.14 18.46 -5.24
C GLU A 284 -15.01 19.07 -4.41
N GLU A 285 -14.35 18.27 -3.55
CA GLU A 285 -13.17 18.72 -2.79
C GLU A 285 -12.06 19.22 -3.72
N ALA A 286 -11.85 18.56 -4.87
CA ALA A 286 -10.86 18.99 -5.86
C ALA A 286 -11.23 20.36 -6.47
N GLU A 287 -12.51 20.62 -6.77
CA GLU A 287 -12.98 21.91 -7.27
C GLU A 287 -12.77 23.02 -6.22
N GLU A 288 -13.19 22.77 -4.97
CA GLU A 288 -13.04 23.69 -3.83
C GLU A 288 -11.58 24.07 -3.55
N LEU A 289 -10.68 23.08 -3.58
CA LEU A 289 -9.25 23.28 -3.37
C LEU A 289 -8.52 23.80 -4.62
N GLY A 290 -9.22 23.96 -5.75
CA GLY A 290 -8.63 24.39 -7.02
C GLY A 290 -7.65 23.37 -7.61
N VAL A 291 -7.76 22.10 -7.25
CA VAL A 291 -6.87 21.02 -7.69
C VAL A 291 -7.17 20.60 -9.12
N ARG A 292 -6.13 20.39 -9.92
CA ARG A 292 -6.21 19.99 -11.33
C ARG A 292 -5.29 18.81 -11.64
N ALA A 293 -5.54 18.15 -12.76
CA ALA A 293 -4.63 17.13 -13.28
C ALA A 293 -3.23 17.73 -13.54
N GLY A 294 -2.20 17.02 -13.12
CA GLY A 294 -0.80 17.46 -13.20
C GLY A 294 -0.30 18.24 -11.98
N ASP A 295 -1.17 18.67 -11.07
CA ASP A 295 -0.77 19.34 -9.84
C ASP A 295 0.19 18.50 -8.99
N GLY A 296 1.12 19.16 -8.30
CA GLY A 296 2.07 18.53 -7.39
C GLY A 296 3.51 18.85 -7.77
N ASP A 297 4.41 17.87 -7.66
CA ASP A 297 5.85 18.00 -7.92
C ASP A 297 6.47 16.74 -8.55
N ASP A 298 7.79 16.58 -8.44
CA ASP A 298 8.53 15.41 -8.95
C ASP A 298 8.23 14.09 -8.20
N TRP A 299 7.57 14.14 -7.05
CA TRP A 299 7.32 13.01 -6.15
C TRP A 299 5.85 12.67 -6.00
N LEU A 300 4.98 13.67 -6.06
CA LEU A 300 3.53 13.47 -6.06
C LEU A 300 2.93 14.23 -7.22
N ARG A 301 2.12 13.57 -8.04
CA ARG A 301 1.30 14.23 -9.06
C ARG A 301 -0.14 13.79 -8.97
N ILE A 302 -1.07 14.71 -9.12
CA ILE A 302 -2.49 14.40 -9.30
C ILE A 302 -2.71 13.95 -10.74
N GLY A 303 -3.32 12.79 -10.88
CA GLY A 303 -3.52 12.08 -12.13
C GLY A 303 -4.94 12.14 -12.67
N ALA A 304 -5.34 11.06 -13.34
CA ALA A 304 -6.69 10.86 -13.84
C ALA A 304 -7.70 10.57 -12.72
N VAL A 305 -8.99 10.67 -13.05
CA VAL A 305 -10.07 10.32 -12.13
C VAL A 305 -10.33 8.81 -12.17
N LYS A 306 -10.34 8.16 -11.00
CA LYS A 306 -10.74 6.76 -10.82
C LYS A 306 -12.25 6.69 -10.58
N LEU A 307 -12.90 5.83 -11.34
CA LEU A 307 -14.30 5.46 -11.22
C LEU A 307 -14.46 3.97 -11.57
N PHE A 308 -15.65 3.42 -11.33
CA PHE A 308 -15.96 2.02 -11.63
C PHE A 308 -17.20 1.95 -12.52
N ALA A 309 -17.12 1.23 -13.62
CA ALA A 309 -18.28 0.99 -14.49
C ALA A 309 -19.07 -0.26 -14.04
N ASP A 310 -18.34 -1.30 -13.63
CA ASP A 310 -18.84 -2.63 -13.30
C ASP A 310 -17.92 -3.35 -12.28
N GLY A 311 -18.25 -4.61 -11.97
CA GLY A 311 -17.51 -5.43 -11.02
C GLY A 311 -16.39 -6.28 -11.64
N ALA A 312 -16.18 -7.48 -11.10
CA ALA A 312 -15.11 -8.38 -11.49
C ALA A 312 -15.66 -9.67 -12.12
N ILE A 313 -14.86 -10.31 -12.97
CA ILE A 313 -15.23 -11.57 -13.64
C ILE A 313 -15.40 -12.70 -12.61
N GLY A 314 -14.51 -12.82 -11.62
CA GLY A 314 -14.54 -13.91 -10.64
C GLY A 314 -15.82 -13.96 -9.81
N GLY A 315 -16.35 -12.80 -9.41
CA GLY A 315 -17.65 -12.68 -8.73
C GLY A 315 -18.86 -12.66 -9.67
N ARG A 316 -18.64 -12.81 -10.98
CA ARG A 316 -19.66 -12.66 -12.03
C ARG A 316 -20.40 -11.32 -12.00
N THR A 317 -19.70 -10.26 -11.58
CA THR A 317 -20.24 -8.90 -11.46
C THR A 317 -19.75 -7.95 -12.56
N ALA A 318 -18.72 -8.30 -13.32
CA ALA A 318 -18.33 -7.55 -14.53
C ALA A 318 -19.45 -7.61 -15.59
N LEU A 319 -19.74 -6.48 -16.22
CA LEU A 319 -20.87 -6.28 -17.12
C LEU A 319 -20.52 -6.70 -18.54
N LEU A 320 -21.07 -7.83 -18.96
CA LEU A 320 -20.79 -8.45 -20.26
C LEU A 320 -21.86 -8.12 -21.30
N LYS A 321 -21.47 -8.19 -22.58
CA LYS A 321 -22.40 -8.05 -23.71
C LYS A 321 -23.42 -9.19 -23.81
N GLN A 322 -23.03 -10.38 -23.33
CA GLN A 322 -23.85 -11.59 -23.30
C GLN A 322 -23.72 -12.24 -21.91
N PRO A 323 -24.66 -13.12 -21.50
CA PRO A 323 -24.54 -13.82 -20.23
C PRO A 323 -23.22 -14.57 -20.07
N TYR A 324 -22.82 -14.79 -18.82
CA TYR A 324 -21.65 -15.61 -18.50
C TYR A 324 -21.85 -17.04 -19.02
N SER A 325 -20.79 -17.64 -19.57
CA SER A 325 -20.84 -19.01 -20.10
C SER A 325 -21.11 -20.06 -19.02
N ASP A 326 -20.65 -19.81 -17.80
CA ASP A 326 -20.83 -20.67 -16.62
C ASP A 326 -21.98 -20.21 -15.71
N ALA A 327 -22.62 -19.09 -16.02
CA ALA A 327 -23.82 -18.59 -15.33
C ALA A 327 -24.78 -17.89 -16.31
N PRO A 328 -25.51 -18.65 -17.14
CA PRO A 328 -26.35 -18.08 -18.21
C PRO A 328 -27.49 -17.18 -17.73
N HIS A 329 -27.79 -17.18 -16.43
CA HIS A 329 -28.82 -16.35 -15.81
C HIS A 329 -28.36 -14.91 -15.52
N THR A 330 -27.06 -14.61 -15.56
CA THR A 330 -26.52 -13.28 -15.28
C THR A 330 -25.59 -12.81 -16.39
N ARG A 331 -25.55 -11.49 -16.60
CA ARG A 331 -24.58 -10.79 -17.45
C ARG A 331 -23.68 -9.82 -16.67
N GLY A 332 -23.69 -9.92 -15.34
CA GLY A 332 -23.04 -8.97 -14.44
C GLY A 332 -23.91 -7.78 -14.06
N MET A 333 -23.28 -6.78 -13.44
CA MET A 333 -23.96 -5.64 -12.86
C MET A 333 -23.22 -4.34 -13.18
N ALA A 334 -23.96 -3.34 -13.66
CA ALA A 334 -23.46 -1.98 -13.76
C ALA A 334 -23.39 -1.35 -12.36
N ILE A 335 -22.28 -0.70 -12.03
CA ILE A 335 -22.16 0.06 -10.77
C ILE A 335 -22.93 1.37 -10.85
N HIS A 336 -22.98 1.96 -12.04
CA HIS A 336 -23.73 3.17 -12.33
C HIS A 336 -24.64 2.92 -13.53
N PRO A 337 -25.86 3.51 -13.55
CA PRO A 337 -26.57 3.72 -14.80
C PRO A 337 -25.69 4.47 -15.80
N GLU A 338 -25.88 4.23 -17.10
CA GLU A 338 -25.04 4.80 -18.16
C GLU A 338 -25.04 6.34 -18.13
N GLU A 339 -26.21 6.95 -17.90
CA GLU A 339 -26.36 8.39 -17.80
C GLU A 339 -25.54 8.95 -16.63
N ARG A 340 -25.56 8.27 -15.49
CA ARG A 340 -24.79 8.67 -14.31
C ARG A 340 -23.29 8.54 -14.54
N LEU A 341 -22.86 7.48 -15.21
CA LEU A 341 -21.46 7.29 -15.58
C LEU A 341 -20.99 8.43 -16.49
N ALA A 342 -21.80 8.79 -17.49
CA ALA A 342 -21.53 9.90 -18.39
C ALA A 342 -21.49 11.25 -17.66
N GLU A 343 -22.35 11.48 -16.67
CA GLU A 343 -22.31 12.68 -15.81
C GLU A 343 -20.98 12.79 -15.05
N ILE A 344 -20.54 11.71 -14.39
CA ILE A 344 -19.27 11.70 -13.65
C ILE A 344 -18.10 12.04 -14.58
N VAL A 345 -18.09 11.47 -15.79
CA VAL A 345 -17.07 11.79 -16.80
C VAL A 345 -17.14 13.25 -17.24
N ARG A 346 -18.34 13.78 -17.55
CA ARG A 346 -18.50 15.20 -17.92
C ARG A 346 -18.01 16.13 -16.82
N GLU A 347 -18.29 15.80 -15.57
CA GLU A 347 -17.86 16.57 -14.42
C GLU A 347 -16.33 16.58 -14.29
N ALA A 348 -15.69 15.42 -14.35
CA ALA A 348 -14.23 15.32 -14.39
C ALA A 348 -13.61 16.16 -15.53
N ARG A 349 -14.21 16.10 -16.74
CA ARG A 349 -13.76 16.89 -17.91
C ARG A 349 -13.93 18.39 -17.70
N ARG A 350 -15.05 18.83 -17.11
CA ARG A 350 -15.32 20.24 -16.77
C ARG A 350 -14.24 20.81 -15.85
N GLN A 351 -13.76 19.99 -14.92
CA GLN A 351 -12.67 20.32 -14.01
C GLN A 351 -11.26 20.14 -14.61
N GLY A 352 -11.13 19.71 -15.86
CA GLY A 352 -9.85 19.58 -16.56
C GLY A 352 -9.10 18.27 -16.31
N PHE A 353 -9.76 17.24 -15.78
CA PHE A 353 -9.17 15.91 -15.64
C PHE A 353 -9.19 15.11 -16.97
N PRO A 354 -8.19 14.23 -17.18
CA PRO A 354 -8.02 13.47 -18.42
C PRO A 354 -8.94 12.25 -18.55
#